data_AF-A0A958AFV1-F1
#
_entry.id   AF-A0A958AFV1-F1
#
_cell.length_a   1.000
_cell.length_b   1.000
_cell.length_c   1.000
_cell.angle_alpha   90.00
_cell.angle_beta   90.00
_cell.angle_gamma   90.00
#
_symmetry.space_group_name_H-M   'P 1'
#
loop_
_entity.id
_entity.type
_entity.pdbx_description
1 polymer ?
#
loop_
_entity_poly.entity_id
_entity_poly.type
_entity_poly.pdbx_seq_one_letter_code
_entity_poly.pdbx_strand_id
1 'polypeptide(L)'
;MPPEVDFGREISVDTKHIKAWVAENNPKAYIKESQRLDKTRQPQGDPDCKLGCKKKSNQKSKASDKAPSNKADNAGQGQKWATQFSCDQYFWGYNSGLVATKVAGYGEFAVAELTQTFDKGDTTFFFPLMEITAARLGFQPPYGALDAGF
;
A
#
# COMPACT_ATOMS: atom_id res chain seq x y z
N MET A 1 6.18 27.85 13.69
CA MET A 1 7.40 28.05 12.87
C MET A 1 7.52 29.52 12.51
N PRO A 2 8.72 30.02 12.23
CA PRO A 2 8.88 31.38 11.69
C PRO A 2 8.02 31.58 10.43
N PRO A 3 7.44 32.77 10.20
CA PRO A 3 6.56 33.05 9.06
C PRO A 3 7.23 32.86 7.69
N GLU A 4 8.55 33.02 7.62
CA GLU A 4 9.36 32.78 6.42
C GLU A 4 9.49 31.29 6.03
N VAL A 5 9.02 30.38 6.87
CA VAL A 5 9.07 28.95 6.59
C VAL A 5 7.88 28.54 5.74
N ASP A 6 8.19 28.09 4.52
CA ASP A 6 7.23 27.53 3.58
C ASP A 6 6.74 26.13 4.03
N PHE A 7 6.00 26.08 5.14
CA PHE A 7 5.46 24.83 5.69
C PHE A 7 4.18 24.43 4.94
N GLY A 8 4.16 23.21 4.39
CA GLY A 8 2.95 22.63 3.80
C GLY A 8 2.56 23.16 2.43
N ARG A 9 3.35 24.04 1.78
CA ARG A 9 3.05 24.41 0.37
C ARG A 9 3.56 23.39 -0.64
N GLU A 10 4.66 22.71 -0.31
CA GLU A 10 5.11 21.51 -1.00
C GLU A 10 4.91 20.28 -0.11
N ILE A 11 4.20 19.29 -0.66
CA ILE A 11 3.93 18.02 0.00
C ILE A 11 4.42 16.84 -0.85
N SER A 12 4.62 15.72 -0.18
CA SER A 12 4.81 14.40 -0.80
C SER A 12 3.74 13.45 -0.27
N VAL A 13 3.23 12.57 -1.14
CA VAL A 13 2.26 11.54 -0.77
C VAL A 13 2.77 10.17 -1.17
N ASP A 14 2.79 9.24 -0.21
CA ASP A 14 3.23 7.86 -0.39
C ASP A 14 2.25 6.89 0.26
N THR A 15 2.11 5.69 -0.31
CA THR A 15 1.34 4.59 0.28
C THR A 15 2.24 3.39 0.49
N LYS A 16 2.22 2.84 1.69
CA LYS A 16 3.02 1.67 2.08
C LYS A 16 2.14 0.56 2.60
N HIS A 17 2.55 -0.65 2.26
CA HIS A 17 1.92 -1.88 2.71
C HIS A 17 2.46 -2.28 4.10
N ILE A 18 1.56 -2.68 5.00
CA ILE A 18 1.89 -3.17 6.34
C ILE A 18 1.37 -4.60 6.47
N LYS A 19 2.24 -5.55 6.82
CA LYS A 19 1.84 -6.93 7.08
C LYS A 19 1.25 -7.04 8.49
N ALA A 20 0.08 -7.67 8.61
CA ALA A 20 -0.49 -8.01 9.90
C ALA A 20 0.36 -9.07 10.61
N TRP A 21 0.38 -9.01 11.94
CA TRP A 21 1.02 -10.00 12.78
C TRP A 21 0.08 -11.20 13.00
N VAL A 22 0.02 -12.07 11.99
CA VAL A 22 -0.86 -13.25 12.00
C VAL A 22 -0.11 -14.51 11.55
N ALA A 23 -0.55 -15.68 12.02
CA ALA A 23 0.11 -16.95 11.72
C ALA A 23 0.04 -17.30 10.22
N GLU A 24 -1.00 -16.84 9.53
CA GLU A 24 -1.27 -17.01 8.11
C GLU A 24 -0.17 -16.38 7.25
N ASN A 25 0.39 -15.25 7.70
CA ASN A 25 1.51 -14.56 7.05
C ASN A 25 2.88 -15.23 7.31
N ASN A 26 2.97 -16.15 8.28
CA ASN A 26 4.20 -16.86 8.60
C ASN A 26 4.29 -18.17 7.78
N PRO A 27 5.22 -18.29 6.82
CA PRO A 27 5.36 -19.50 6.01
C PRO A 27 5.74 -20.74 6.83
N LYS A 28 6.25 -20.57 8.05
CA LYS A 28 6.62 -21.66 8.97
C LYS A 28 5.47 -22.13 9.85
N ALA A 29 4.33 -21.43 9.89
CA ALA A 29 3.18 -21.88 10.66
C ALA A 29 2.59 -23.17 10.06
N TYR A 30 2.08 -24.10 10.88
CA TYR A 30 1.45 -25.32 10.38
C TYR A 30 -0.04 -25.06 10.05
N ILE A 31 -0.29 -24.33 8.96
CA ILE A 31 -1.63 -23.99 8.45
C ILE A 31 -1.75 -24.56 7.04
N LYS A 32 -2.89 -25.20 6.73
CA LYS A 32 -3.17 -25.72 5.40
C LYS A 32 -3.14 -24.57 4.39
N GLU A 33 -2.49 -24.77 3.24
CA GLU A 33 -2.33 -23.71 2.23
C GLU A 33 -3.67 -23.12 1.78
N SER A 34 -4.68 -23.97 1.59
CA SER A 34 -6.05 -23.57 1.23
C SER A 34 -6.73 -22.66 2.25
N GLN A 35 -6.19 -22.60 3.48
CA GLN A 35 -6.75 -21.83 4.59
C GLN A 35 -6.00 -20.52 4.82
N ARG A 36 -4.73 -20.41 4.39
CA ARG A 36 -3.90 -19.21 4.61
C ARG A 36 -4.44 -17.98 3.91
N LEU A 37 -5.02 -18.17 2.74
CA LEU A 37 -5.48 -17.10 1.85
C LEU A 37 -7.02 -17.12 1.69
N ASP A 38 -7.71 -17.73 2.66
CA ASP A 38 -9.17 -17.80 2.69
C ASP A 38 -9.75 -16.50 3.27
N LYS A 39 -10.25 -15.63 2.40
CA LYS A 39 -10.85 -14.34 2.77
C LYS A 39 -12.07 -14.46 3.71
N THR A 40 -12.70 -15.64 3.75
CA THR A 40 -13.86 -15.89 4.63
C THR A 40 -13.45 -16.24 6.06
N ARG A 41 -12.15 -16.50 6.29
CA ARG A 41 -11.60 -16.88 7.58
C ARG A 41 -10.67 -15.81 8.10
N GLN A 42 -11.21 -14.91 8.91
CA GLN A 42 -10.44 -13.87 9.55
C GLN A 42 -9.38 -14.47 10.49
N PRO A 43 -8.11 -14.09 10.36
CA PRO A 43 -7.06 -14.45 11.30
C PRO A 43 -7.39 -14.05 12.75
N GLN A 44 -7.05 -14.91 13.71
CA GLN A 44 -7.30 -14.63 15.13
C GLN A 44 -6.36 -13.55 15.69
N GLY A 45 -5.12 -13.49 15.21
CA GLY A 45 -4.10 -12.58 15.74
C GLY A 45 -4.35 -11.09 15.42
N ASP A 46 -5.15 -10.83 14.40
CA ASP A 46 -5.49 -9.48 13.95
C ASP A 46 -6.90 -9.49 13.30
N PRO A 47 -7.95 -9.15 14.05
CA PRO A 47 -9.34 -9.20 13.56
C PRO A 47 -9.67 -8.15 12.48
N ASP A 48 -8.88 -7.08 12.39
CA ASP A 48 -9.17 -5.93 11.53
C ASP A 48 -8.45 -6.04 10.19
N CYS A 49 -7.34 -6.79 10.12
CA CYS A 49 -6.61 -6.96 8.88
C CYS A 49 -7.47 -7.60 7.78
N LYS A 50 -7.16 -7.30 6.52
CA LYS A 50 -7.81 -7.96 5.38
C LYS A 50 -6.78 -8.53 4.42
N LEU A 51 -7.18 -9.58 3.72
CA LEU A 51 -6.34 -10.18 2.69
C LEU A 51 -6.36 -9.31 1.43
N GLY A 52 -5.19 -8.79 1.07
CA GLY A 52 -4.98 -8.01 -0.14
C GLY A 52 -3.92 -8.64 -1.05
N CYS A 53 -3.59 -7.93 -2.14
CA CYS A 53 -2.51 -8.34 -3.04
C CYS A 53 -1.57 -7.19 -3.37
N LYS A 54 -0.29 -7.50 -3.37
CA LYS A 54 0.79 -6.63 -3.81
C LYS A 54 1.33 -7.11 -5.15
N LYS A 55 1.22 -6.25 -6.16
CA LYS A 55 1.88 -6.44 -7.46
C LYS A 55 3.33 -5.99 -7.35
N LYS A 56 4.23 -6.61 -8.12
CA LYS A 56 5.64 -6.18 -8.21
C LYS A 56 5.82 -4.90 -9.01
N SER A 57 4.91 -4.61 -9.94
CA SER A 57 4.96 -3.42 -10.80
C SER A 57 3.69 -2.59 -10.66
N ASN A 58 3.88 -1.28 -10.46
CA ASN A 58 2.82 -0.28 -10.49
C ASN A 58 2.56 0.22 -11.92
N GLN A 59 3.43 -0.11 -12.89
CA GLN A 59 3.21 0.20 -14.30
C GLN A 59 2.49 -0.93 -15.01
N LYS A 60 1.45 -0.59 -15.78
CA LYS A 60 0.90 -1.53 -16.78
C LYS A 60 1.93 -1.72 -17.88
N SER A 61 2.49 -2.92 -18.00
CA SER A 61 3.27 -3.28 -19.19
C SER A 61 2.36 -3.14 -20.41
N LYS A 62 2.77 -2.38 -21.43
CA LYS A 62 2.06 -2.21 -22.71
C LYS A 62 1.78 -3.53 -23.49
N ALA A 63 2.17 -4.68 -22.93
CA ALA A 63 2.04 -6.01 -23.52
C ALA A 63 0.77 -6.78 -23.09
N SER A 64 -0.12 -6.21 -22.27
CA SER A 64 -1.27 -6.96 -21.72
C SER A 64 -2.49 -7.12 -22.66
N ASP A 65 -2.40 -6.69 -23.92
CA ASP A 65 -3.45 -6.96 -24.93
C ASP A 65 -3.27 -8.31 -25.66
N LYS A 66 -2.41 -9.21 -25.16
CA LYS A 66 -2.34 -10.58 -25.67
C LYS A 66 -2.64 -11.59 -24.57
N ALA A 67 -3.55 -12.51 -24.92
CA ALA A 67 -4.02 -13.66 -24.17
C ALA A 67 -2.90 -14.40 -23.39
N PRO A 68 -3.22 -15.06 -22.26
CA PRO A 68 -2.21 -15.67 -21.41
C PRO A 68 -1.45 -16.76 -22.17
N SER A 69 -0.20 -16.48 -22.50
CA SER A 69 0.74 -17.49 -23.00
C SER A 69 1.49 -18.07 -21.81
N ASN A 70 1.23 -19.34 -21.54
CA ASN A 70 2.01 -20.15 -20.61
C ASN A 70 3.43 -20.31 -21.17
N LYS A 71 4.38 -19.48 -20.72
CA LYS A 71 5.81 -19.83 -20.77
C LYS A 71 6.42 -19.65 -19.39
N ALA A 72 6.91 -20.77 -18.88
CA ALA A 72 7.56 -20.90 -17.60
C ALA A 72 9.03 -20.53 -17.75
N ASP A 73 9.39 -19.32 -17.32
CA ASP A 73 10.79 -18.97 -17.09
C ASP A 73 11.09 -19.10 -15.58
N ASN A 74 11.82 -20.17 -15.28
CA ASN A 74 12.35 -20.48 -13.96
C ASN A 74 13.67 -19.73 -13.74
N ALA A 75 13.63 -18.66 -12.96
CA ALA A 75 14.80 -18.14 -12.26
C ALA A 75 14.36 -17.41 -10.97
N GLY A 76 14.70 -17.99 -9.81
CA GLY A 76 14.66 -17.32 -8.50
C GLY A 76 13.29 -17.13 -7.83
N GLN A 77 12.27 -17.93 -8.15
CA GLN A 77 10.92 -17.73 -7.61
C GLN A 77 10.77 -18.43 -6.26
N GLY A 78 10.63 -17.63 -5.19
CA GLY A 78 10.05 -18.10 -3.93
C GLY A 78 8.77 -18.88 -4.20
N GLN A 79 8.59 -19.96 -3.44
CA GLN A 79 7.55 -20.98 -3.57
C GLN A 79 6.22 -20.44 -4.14
N LYS A 80 5.97 -20.72 -5.43
CA LYS A 80 4.69 -20.43 -6.08
C LYS A 80 3.63 -21.35 -5.49
N TRP A 81 2.70 -20.78 -4.75
CA TRP A 81 1.53 -21.50 -4.25
C TRP A 81 0.68 -21.96 -5.45
N ALA A 82 0.12 -23.16 -5.38
CA ALA A 82 -0.70 -23.78 -6.44
C ALA A 82 -2.16 -23.34 -6.32
N THR A 83 -2.43 -22.04 -6.45
CA THR A 83 -3.76 -21.46 -6.36
C THR A 83 -4.05 -20.63 -7.60
N GLN A 84 -5.27 -20.14 -7.75
CA GLN A 84 -5.80 -19.42 -8.91
C GLN A 84 -5.52 -17.92 -8.87
N PHE A 85 -4.57 -17.44 -8.06
CA PHE A 85 -4.40 -16.00 -7.88
C PHE A 85 -3.53 -15.34 -8.97
N SER A 86 -3.84 -14.09 -9.31
CA SER A 86 -3.35 -13.37 -10.50
C SER A 86 -2.29 -12.30 -10.22
N CYS A 87 -1.78 -12.25 -8.99
CA CYS A 87 -0.90 -11.19 -8.52
C CYS A 87 0.26 -11.75 -7.68
N ASP A 88 1.37 -11.00 -7.65
CA ASP A 88 2.68 -11.53 -7.24
C ASP A 88 2.76 -11.99 -5.79
N GLN A 89 2.09 -11.29 -4.86
CA GLN A 89 2.17 -11.59 -3.43
C GLN A 89 0.85 -11.28 -2.73
N TYR A 90 0.31 -12.24 -1.99
CA TYR A 90 -0.86 -12.06 -1.11
C TYR A 90 -0.41 -12.13 0.35
N PHE A 91 -1.00 -11.30 1.19
CA PHE A 91 -0.84 -11.35 2.65
C PHE A 91 -2.02 -10.67 3.33
N TRP A 92 -2.21 -10.94 4.61
CA TRP A 92 -3.14 -10.22 5.47
C TRP A 92 -2.48 -8.95 5.99
N GLY A 93 -3.16 -7.81 5.92
CA GLY A 93 -2.55 -6.57 6.36
C GLY A 93 -3.38 -5.33 6.14
N TYR A 94 -2.64 -4.23 6.02
CA TYR A 94 -3.12 -2.88 5.83
C TYR A 94 -2.31 -2.15 4.75
N ASN A 95 -2.86 -1.03 4.30
CA ASN A 95 -2.16 0.01 3.58
C ASN A 95 -2.18 1.28 4.43
N SER A 96 -1.07 2.01 4.45
CA SER A 96 -0.93 3.28 5.15
C SER A 96 -0.48 4.34 4.15
N GLY A 97 -1.29 5.37 4.01
CA GLY A 97 -0.98 6.56 3.24
C GLY A 97 -0.48 7.67 4.17
N LEU A 98 0.54 8.40 3.73
CA LEU A 98 1.16 9.51 4.45
C LEU A 98 1.28 10.71 3.53
N VAL A 99 0.96 11.90 4.06
CA VAL A 99 1.31 13.19 3.48
C VAL A 99 2.39 13.81 4.36
N ALA A 100 3.53 14.14 3.77
CA ALA A 100 4.63 14.79 4.46
C ALA A 100 5.04 16.09 3.76
N THR A 101 5.46 17.09 4.54
CA THR A 101 6.07 18.32 4.04
C THR A 101 7.53 18.39 4.48
N LYS A 102 8.41 18.82 3.58
CA LYS A 102 9.83 18.99 3.87
C LYS A 102 10.12 20.46 4.08
N VAL A 103 10.82 20.76 5.16
CA VAL A 103 11.25 22.11 5.52
C VAL A 103 12.76 22.18 5.52
N ALA A 104 13.31 23.01 4.65
CA ALA A 104 14.75 23.23 4.54
C ALA A 104 15.35 23.68 5.88
N GLY A 105 16.37 22.96 6.36
CA GLY A 105 17.02 23.24 7.64
C GLY A 105 16.32 22.68 8.88
N TYR A 106 15.12 22.07 8.75
CA TYR A 106 14.37 21.53 9.89
C TYR A 106 14.07 20.03 9.78
N GLY A 107 13.71 19.54 8.59
CA GLY A 107 13.42 18.12 8.36
C GLY A 107 12.10 17.87 7.63
N GLU A 108 11.55 16.68 7.82
CA GLU A 108 10.30 16.22 7.20
C GLU A 108 9.24 15.99 8.28
N PHE A 109 8.03 16.48 8.02
CA PHE A 109 6.93 16.48 8.99
C PHE A 109 5.71 15.80 8.39
N ALA A 110 5.16 14.84 9.12
CA ALA A 110 3.87 14.24 8.78
C ALA A 110 2.75 15.28 8.93
N VAL A 111 2.04 15.55 7.84
CA VAL A 111 0.89 16.46 7.81
C VAL A 111 -0.40 15.69 7.96
N ALA A 112 -0.56 14.55 7.27
CA ALA A 112 -1.74 13.69 7.35
C ALA A 112 -1.34 12.22 7.21
N GLU A 113 -2.06 11.33 7.87
CA GLU A 113 -1.89 9.89 7.73
C GLU A 113 -3.25 9.21 7.71
N LEU A 114 -3.35 8.09 7.01
CA LEU A 114 -4.54 7.26 6.96
C LEU A 114 -4.12 5.80 6.83
N THR A 115 -4.67 4.93 7.67
CA THR A 115 -4.51 3.48 7.54
C THR A 115 -5.84 2.87 7.09
N GLN A 116 -5.78 2.04 6.05
CA GLN A 116 -6.91 1.27 5.56
C GLN A 116 -6.54 -0.20 5.49
N THR A 117 -7.54 -1.08 5.45
CA THR A 117 -7.32 -2.51 5.26
C THR A 117 -6.72 -2.79 3.88
N PHE A 118 -5.94 -3.87 3.75
CA PHE A 118 -5.14 -4.11 2.53
C PHE A 118 -5.97 -4.49 1.28
N ASP A 119 -7.27 -4.71 1.41
CA ASP A 119 -8.19 -4.80 0.27
C ASP A 119 -8.49 -3.45 -0.39
N LYS A 120 -8.08 -2.31 0.22
CA LYS A 120 -8.21 -0.96 -0.35
C LYS A 120 -7.00 -0.61 -1.19
N GLY A 121 -7.23 -0.14 -2.42
CA GLY A 121 -6.17 0.24 -3.35
C GLY A 121 -5.65 1.66 -3.12
N ASP A 122 -4.44 1.96 -3.58
CA ASP A 122 -3.76 3.25 -3.35
C ASP A 122 -4.61 4.48 -3.74
N THR A 123 -5.45 4.36 -4.77
CA THR A 123 -6.34 5.44 -5.22
C THR A 123 -7.38 5.86 -4.17
N THR A 124 -7.69 5.03 -3.18
CA THR A 124 -8.65 5.36 -2.11
C THR A 124 -8.07 6.27 -1.03
N PHE A 125 -6.76 6.55 -1.05
CA PHE A 125 -6.09 7.40 -0.08
C PHE A 125 -6.10 8.88 -0.45
N PHE A 126 -6.09 9.22 -1.74
CA PHE A 126 -5.82 10.58 -2.22
C PHE A 126 -6.78 11.62 -1.64
N PHE A 127 -8.08 11.50 -1.93
CA PHE A 127 -9.06 12.50 -1.49
C PHE A 127 -9.15 12.61 0.04
N PRO A 128 -9.24 11.51 0.82
CA PRO A 128 -9.23 11.61 2.27
C PRO A 128 -7.98 12.28 2.85
N LEU A 129 -6.79 11.94 2.32
CA LEU A 129 -5.54 12.55 2.78
C LEU A 129 -5.47 14.04 2.45
N MET A 130 -5.96 14.46 1.27
CA MET A 130 -6.00 15.87 0.89
C MET A 130 -7.02 16.67 1.71
N GLU A 131 -8.15 16.08 2.06
CA GLU A 131 -9.12 16.69 2.96
C GLU A 131 -8.52 16.92 4.37
N ILE A 132 -7.91 15.89 4.96
CA ILE A 132 -7.24 15.99 6.27
C ILE A 132 -6.10 17.01 6.21
N THR A 133 -5.31 17.00 5.13
CA THR A 133 -4.19 17.93 4.90
C THR A 133 -4.68 19.38 4.85
N ALA A 134 -5.69 19.66 4.03
CA ALA A 134 -6.24 21.00 3.90
C ALA A 134 -6.86 21.51 5.20
N ALA A 135 -7.56 20.64 5.94
CA ALA A 135 -8.11 20.96 7.24
C ALA A 135 -7.01 21.30 8.28
N ARG A 136 -5.86 20.59 8.26
CA ARG A 136 -4.74 20.82 9.18
C ARG A 136 -3.92 22.07 8.82
N LEU A 137 -3.75 22.36 7.54
CA LEU A 137 -2.98 23.52 7.06
C LEU A 137 -3.80 24.81 6.98
N GLY A 138 -5.14 24.70 6.87
CA GLY A 138 -6.02 25.83 6.61
C GLY A 138 -6.03 26.28 5.14
N PHE A 139 -5.33 25.56 4.26
CA PHE A 139 -5.28 25.79 2.82
C PHE A 139 -4.95 24.50 2.07
N GLN A 140 -5.25 24.46 0.78
CA GLN A 140 -4.85 23.35 -0.09
C GLN A 140 -3.40 23.54 -0.56
N PRO A 141 -2.50 22.54 -0.38
CA PRO A 141 -1.14 22.63 -0.88
C PRO A 141 -1.11 22.87 -2.40
N PRO A 142 -0.37 23.88 -2.89
CA PRO A 142 -0.26 24.16 -4.32
C PRO A 142 0.62 23.16 -5.08
N TYR A 143 1.55 22.46 -4.40
CA TYR A 143 2.49 21.54 -5.03
C TYR A 143 2.52 20.19 -4.32
N GLY A 144 2.55 19.12 -5.11
CA GLY A 144 2.60 17.76 -4.61
C GLY A 144 3.48 16.86 -5.48
N ALA A 145 4.33 16.06 -4.84
CA ALA A 145 5.02 14.93 -5.44
C ALA A 145 4.34 13.63 -5.03
N LEU A 146 3.81 12.88 -5.99
CA LEU A 146 3.04 11.66 -5.75
C LEU A 146 3.53 10.52 -6.64
N ASP A 147 3.34 9.29 -6.14
CA ASP A 147 3.56 8.09 -6.93
C ASP A 147 2.63 8.07 -8.17
N ALA A 148 3.11 7.47 -9.27
CA ALA A 148 2.37 7.40 -10.55
C ALA A 148 1.03 6.64 -10.49
N GLY A 149 0.71 6.03 -9.35
CA GLY A 149 -0.59 5.39 -9.10
C GLY A 149 -1.69 6.37 -8.67
N PHE A 150 -1.34 7.63 -8.38
CA PHE A 150 -2.26 8.71 -8.05
C PHE A 150 -2.68 9.53 -9.27
#